data_AF-A0A2R5F9Q4-F1
#
_entry.id   AF-A0A2R5F9Q4-F1
#
_cell.length_a   1.000
_cell.length_b   1.000
_cell.length_c   1.000
_cell.angle_alpha   90.00
_cell.angle_beta   90.00
_cell.angle_gamma   90.00
#
_symmetry.space_group_name_H-M   'P 1'
#
loop_
_entity.id
_entity.type
_entity.pdbx_description
1 polymer ?
#
loop_
_entity_poly.entity_id
_entity_poly.type
_entity_poly.pdbx_seq_one_letter_code
_entity_poly.pdbx_strand_id
1 'polypeptide(L)'
;MDPLLSRKDFEVQVLKLLRGKCCLCSAPATAAHHILDRKLFADGGYRLSNGAPVCDACHWRCETTEVSVEDVRKACGHNALVLPDGFEPALTYDKWGNLIQPDGFRIPGPLAEDTGTIKALTKGGVYWKLLRHQS
;
A
#
# COMPACT_ATOMS: atom_id res chain seq x y z
N MET A 1 4.06 -16.93 -10.48
CA MET A 1 3.89 -15.47 -10.64
C MET A 1 2.42 -15.15 -10.49
N ASP A 2 2.09 -14.11 -9.73
CA ASP A 2 0.72 -13.63 -9.59
C ASP A 2 0.32 -12.85 -10.86
N PRO A 3 -0.71 -13.27 -11.62
CA PRO A 3 -1.05 -12.65 -12.91
C PRO A 3 -1.53 -11.20 -12.75
N LEU A 4 -1.33 -10.40 -13.80
CA LEU A 4 -1.96 -9.08 -13.90
C LEU A 4 -3.44 -9.25 -14.20
N LEU A 5 -4.30 -8.60 -13.41
CA LEU A 5 -5.75 -8.65 -13.54
C LEU A 5 -6.29 -7.37 -14.19
N SER A 6 -7.49 -7.47 -14.77
CA SER A 6 -8.27 -6.27 -15.06
C SER A 6 -8.64 -5.56 -13.75
N ARG A 7 -8.90 -4.24 -13.80
CA ARG A 7 -9.36 -3.49 -12.61
C ARG A 7 -10.59 -4.12 -11.96
N LYS A 8 -11.56 -4.57 -12.76
CA LYS A 8 -12.80 -5.20 -12.29
C LYS A 8 -12.52 -6.54 -11.62
N ASP A 9 -11.67 -7.36 -12.24
CA ASP A 9 -11.31 -8.67 -11.68
C ASP A 9 -10.49 -8.53 -10.40
N PHE A 10 -9.57 -7.56 -10.35
CA PHE A 10 -8.84 -7.21 -9.13
C PHE A 10 -9.80 -6.88 -7.99
N GLU A 11 -10.74 -5.95 -8.21
CA GLU A 11 -11.71 -5.55 -7.20
C GLU A 11 -12.55 -6.72 -6.69
N VAL A 12 -13.13 -7.50 -7.62
CA VAL A 12 -13.97 -8.66 -7.28
C VAL A 12 -13.18 -9.74 -6.55
N GLN A 13 -11.94 -10.02 -6.96
CA GLN A 13 -11.15 -11.08 -6.35
C GLN A 13 -10.60 -10.66 -4.98
N VAL A 14 -10.11 -9.42 -4.84
CA VAL A 14 -9.64 -8.89 -3.56
C VAL A 14 -10.77 -8.86 -2.54
N LEU A 15 -11.97 -8.40 -2.91
CA LEU A 15 -13.13 -8.40 -2.00
C LEU A 15 -13.64 -9.80 -1.64
N LYS A 16 -13.27 -10.86 -2.37
CA LYS A 16 -13.59 -12.25 -2.00
C LYS A 16 -12.59 -12.85 -1.02
N LEU A 17 -11.40 -12.26 -0.88
CA LEU A 17 -10.42 -12.70 0.12
C LEU A 17 -11.04 -12.61 1.51
N LEU A 18 -10.57 -13.50 2.40
CA LEU A 18 -11.01 -13.55 3.81
C LEU A 18 -12.53 -13.56 3.99
N ARG A 19 -13.25 -14.17 3.03
CA ARG A 19 -14.72 -14.27 3.01
C ARG A 19 -15.41 -12.90 3.05
N GLY A 20 -14.85 -11.89 2.39
CA GLY A 20 -15.42 -10.55 2.32
C GLY A 20 -15.21 -9.70 3.56
N LYS A 21 -14.23 -10.07 4.41
CA LYS A 21 -13.89 -9.33 5.62
C LYS A 21 -12.63 -8.52 5.43
N CYS A 22 -12.61 -7.35 6.08
CA CYS A 22 -11.45 -6.51 6.26
C CYS A 22 -10.31 -7.33 6.89
N CYS A 23 -9.15 -7.35 6.24
CA CYS A 23 -8.00 -8.11 6.74
C CYS A 23 -7.49 -7.61 8.09
N LEU A 24 -7.73 -6.35 8.43
CA LEU A 24 -7.19 -5.71 9.64
C LEU A 24 -8.11 -5.79 10.87
N CYS A 25 -9.44 -5.81 10.67
CA CYS A 25 -10.39 -5.76 11.79
C CYS A 25 -11.56 -6.74 11.68
N SER A 26 -11.62 -7.57 10.63
CA SER A 26 -12.69 -8.54 10.37
C SER A 26 -14.10 -7.97 10.13
N ALA A 27 -14.30 -6.65 10.15
CA ALA A 27 -15.53 -6.01 9.69
C ALA A 27 -15.76 -6.28 8.18
N PRO A 28 -16.98 -6.09 7.63
CA PRO A 28 -17.19 -6.20 6.19
C PRO A 28 -16.23 -5.31 5.38
N ALA A 29 -15.58 -5.87 4.37
CA ALA A 29 -14.74 -5.09 3.47
C ALA A 29 -15.61 -4.30 2.49
N THR A 30 -15.25 -3.05 2.27
CA THR A 30 -15.96 -2.11 1.38
C THR A 30 -15.09 -1.67 0.21
N ALA A 31 -13.78 -1.92 0.26
CA ALA A 31 -12.85 -1.54 -0.78
C ALA A 31 -11.75 -2.60 -1.00
N ALA A 32 -11.34 -2.75 -2.26
CA ALA A 32 -10.09 -3.39 -2.63
C ALA A 32 -8.95 -2.37 -2.56
N HIS A 33 -8.10 -2.49 -1.55
CA HIS A 33 -6.96 -1.59 -1.33
C HIS A 33 -5.72 -2.12 -2.04
N HIS A 34 -4.98 -1.25 -2.72
CA HIS A 34 -3.63 -1.59 -3.18
C HIS A 34 -2.63 -1.38 -2.04
N ILE A 35 -1.87 -2.41 -1.70
CA ILE A 35 -0.91 -2.40 -0.60
C ILE A 35 0.24 -1.43 -0.89
N LEU A 36 0.85 -1.53 -2.07
CA LEU A 36 1.65 -0.46 -2.67
C LEU A 36 0.82 0.23 -3.75
N ASP A 37 0.84 1.56 -3.77
CA ASP A 37 -0.02 2.33 -4.67
C ASP A 37 0.18 1.93 -6.13
N ARG A 38 -0.94 1.76 -6.85
CA ARG A 38 -0.95 1.34 -8.25
C ARG A 38 -0.14 2.24 -9.18
N LYS A 39 0.00 3.54 -8.87
CA LYS A 39 0.79 4.48 -9.68
C LYS A 39 2.30 4.21 -9.61
N LEU A 40 2.77 3.43 -8.63
CA LEU A 40 4.16 2.98 -8.58
C LEU A 40 4.47 1.94 -9.66
N PHE A 41 3.45 1.24 -10.17
CA PHE A 41 3.62 0.16 -11.14
C PHE A 41 3.33 0.63 -12.57
N ALA A 42 4.23 0.35 -13.51
CA ALA A 42 4.02 0.67 -14.93
C ALA A 42 2.79 -0.05 -15.53
N ASP A 43 2.48 -1.26 -15.03
CA ASP A 43 1.31 -2.05 -15.44
C ASP A 43 0.04 -1.77 -14.58
N GLY A 44 0.14 -0.82 -13.64
CA GLY A 44 -0.92 -0.47 -12.71
C GLY A 44 -1.08 -1.39 -11.50
N GLY A 45 -0.26 -2.44 -11.34
CA GLY A 45 -0.14 -3.16 -10.07
C GLY A 45 -1.36 -3.96 -9.62
N TYR A 46 -2.30 -4.25 -10.53
CA TYR A 46 -3.53 -5.02 -10.27
C TYR A 46 -3.26 -6.52 -10.13
N ARG A 47 -2.49 -6.91 -9.12
CA ARG A 47 -2.14 -8.29 -8.79
C ARG A 47 -2.76 -8.65 -7.45
N LEU A 48 -3.29 -9.86 -7.29
CA LEU A 48 -4.05 -10.23 -6.09
C LEU A 48 -3.22 -10.07 -4.80
N SER A 49 -1.92 -10.36 -4.86
CA SER A 49 -0.93 -10.20 -3.78
C SER A 49 -0.51 -8.75 -3.50
N ASN A 50 -0.88 -7.80 -4.37
CA ASN A 50 -0.83 -6.37 -4.09
C ASN A 50 -2.20 -5.82 -3.65
N GLY A 51 -3.20 -6.67 -3.44
CA GLY A 51 -4.54 -6.28 -3.03
C GLY A 51 -4.89 -6.71 -1.60
N ALA A 52 -5.65 -5.88 -0.88
CA ALA A 52 -6.15 -6.18 0.46
C ALA A 52 -7.64 -5.79 0.60
N PRO A 53 -8.52 -6.69 1.06
CA PRO A 53 -9.89 -6.32 1.41
C PRO A 53 -9.87 -5.51 2.71
N VAL A 54 -10.39 -4.28 2.69
CA VAL A 54 -10.45 -3.42 3.88
C VAL A 54 -11.81 -2.72 3.98
N CYS A 55 -12.22 -2.37 5.20
CA CYS A 55 -13.32 -1.44 5.44
C CYS A 55 -12.82 0.01 5.32
N ASP A 56 -13.72 0.98 5.18
CA ASP A 56 -13.37 2.40 4.98
C ASP A 56 -12.43 2.97 6.05
N ALA A 57 -12.64 2.61 7.32
CA ALA A 57 -11.78 3.06 8.42
C ALA A 57 -10.36 2.50 8.29
N CYS A 58 -10.23 1.20 8.01
CA CYS A 58 -8.95 0.55 7.82
C CYS A 58 -8.27 0.99 6.51
N HIS A 59 -9.05 1.26 5.46
CA HIS A 59 -8.57 1.82 4.22
C HIS A 59 -7.80 3.12 4.49
N TRP A 60 -8.40 4.05 5.23
CA TRP A 60 -7.71 5.29 5.60
C TRP A 60 -6.46 5.07 6.43
N ARG A 61 -6.45 4.12 7.37
CA ARG A 61 -5.25 3.79 8.17
C ARG A 61 -4.09 3.28 7.30
N CYS A 62 -4.38 2.55 6.23
CA CYS A 62 -3.36 2.14 5.27
C CYS A 62 -2.88 3.33 4.43
N GLU A 63 -3.80 4.18 3.94
CA GLU A 63 -3.47 5.40 3.18
C GLU A 63 -2.58 6.35 4.00
N THR A 64 -2.88 6.55 5.29
CA THR A 64 -2.11 7.38 6.22
C THR A 64 -0.85 6.71 6.76
N THR A 65 -0.57 5.47 6.35
CA THR A 65 0.60 4.67 6.76
C THR A 65 0.67 4.38 8.27
N GLU A 66 -0.49 4.41 8.96
CA GLU A 66 -0.62 3.93 10.34
C GLU A 66 -0.47 2.40 10.44
N VAL A 67 -0.74 1.70 9.33
CA VAL A 67 -0.49 0.27 9.17
C VAL A 67 0.55 0.10 8.06
N SER A 68 1.59 -0.68 8.34
CA SER A 68 2.67 -0.91 7.37
C SER A 68 2.21 -1.79 6.21
N VAL A 69 2.91 -1.70 5.08
CA VAL A 69 2.70 -2.56 3.90
C VAL A 69 2.87 -4.04 4.31
N GLU A 70 3.84 -4.32 5.16
CA GLU A 70 4.16 -5.66 5.69
C GLU A 70 3.04 -6.20 6.58
N ASP A 71 2.48 -5.37 7.46
CA ASP A 71 1.35 -5.76 8.32
C ASP A 71 0.10 -6.06 7.49
N VAL A 72 -0.18 -5.25 6.45
CA VAL A 72 -1.30 -5.51 5.54
C VAL A 72 -1.09 -6.81 4.77
N ARG A 73 0.12 -7.06 4.24
CA ARG A 73 0.46 -8.32 3.56
C ARG A 73 0.27 -9.53 4.47
N LYS A 74 0.81 -9.45 5.69
CA LYS A 74 0.70 -10.49 6.71
C LYS A 74 -0.76 -10.77 7.07
N ALA A 75 -1.56 -9.73 7.26
CA ALA A 75 -2.99 -9.84 7.56
C ALA A 75 -3.80 -10.49 6.43
N CYS A 76 -3.36 -10.33 5.17
CA CYS A 76 -3.97 -10.97 4.01
C CYS A 76 -3.48 -12.41 3.78
N GLY A 77 -2.40 -12.84 4.45
CA GLY A 77 -1.76 -14.13 4.19
C GLY A 77 -1.01 -14.18 2.85
N HIS A 78 -0.57 -13.03 2.33
CA HIS A 78 0.18 -12.97 1.07
C HIS A 78 1.63 -13.44 1.30
N ASN A 79 2.00 -14.54 0.65
CA ASN A 79 3.36 -15.06 0.68
C ASN A 79 4.22 -14.57 -0.51
N ALA A 80 3.58 -14.01 -1.54
CA ALA A 80 4.25 -13.48 -2.72
C ALA A 80 4.51 -11.98 -2.54
N LEU A 81 5.78 -11.58 -2.66
CA LEU A 81 6.17 -10.18 -2.64
C LEU A 81 6.02 -9.60 -4.06
N VAL A 82 5.08 -8.66 -4.22
CA VAL A 82 4.94 -7.85 -5.44
C VAL A 82 5.49 -6.47 -5.17
N LEU A 83 6.49 -6.08 -5.96
CA LEU A 83 7.16 -4.78 -5.90
C LEU A 83 7.12 -4.08 -7.27
N PRO A 84 7.09 -2.74 -7.28
CA PRO A 84 7.35 -1.94 -8.47
C PRO A 84 8.76 -2.17 -9.02
N ASP A 85 8.95 -1.80 -10.29
CA ASP A 85 10.28 -1.84 -10.91
C ASP A 85 11.26 -0.92 -10.15
N GLY A 86 12.47 -1.42 -9.90
CA GLY A 86 13.52 -0.69 -9.18
C GLY A 86 13.42 -0.72 -7.65
N PHE A 87 12.38 -1.33 -7.08
CA PHE A 87 12.28 -1.52 -5.63
C PHE A 87 13.06 -2.76 -5.19
N GLU A 88 13.78 -2.64 -4.07
CA GLU A 88 14.61 -3.73 -3.56
C GLU A 88 13.87 -4.53 -2.48
N PRO A 89 13.80 -5.88 -2.57
CA PRO A 89 13.14 -6.72 -1.57
C PRO A 89 13.67 -6.62 -0.14
N ALA A 90 14.94 -6.22 0.03
CA ALA A 90 15.57 -6.06 1.34
C ALA A 90 15.24 -4.72 2.01
N LEU A 91 14.60 -3.80 1.28
CA LEU A 91 14.26 -2.47 1.74
C LEU A 91 12.78 -2.38 2.13
N THR A 92 12.47 -1.43 3.01
CA THR A 92 11.10 -1.23 3.52
C THR A 92 10.52 0.06 2.97
N TYR A 93 9.32 0.01 2.43
CA TYR A 93 8.66 1.15 1.82
C TYR A 93 7.30 1.40 2.46
N ASP A 94 6.89 2.67 2.53
CA ASP A 94 5.49 2.96 2.80
C ASP A 94 4.61 2.69 1.57
N LYS A 95 3.28 2.75 1.74
CA LYS A 95 2.29 2.56 0.67
C LYS A 95 2.61 3.39 -0.60
N TRP A 96 3.14 4.59 -0.40
CA TRP A 96 3.40 5.58 -1.44
C TRP A 96 4.79 5.45 -2.07
N GLY A 97 5.56 4.45 -1.65
CA GLY A 97 6.87 4.13 -2.21
C GLY A 97 8.02 4.92 -1.61
N ASN A 98 7.83 5.63 -0.50
CA ASN A 98 8.93 6.27 0.20
C ASN A 98 9.71 5.22 1.00
N LEU A 99 11.04 5.23 0.89
CA LEU A 99 11.91 4.30 1.61
C LEU A 99 11.95 4.68 3.09
N ILE A 100 11.56 3.75 3.97
CA ILE A 100 11.59 3.95 5.42
C ILE A 100 12.97 3.61 5.96
N GLN A 101 13.59 4.56 6.66
CA GLN A 101 14.89 4.39 7.30
C GLN A 101 14.76 3.83 8.73
N PRO A 102 15.84 3.28 9.31
CA PRO A 102 15.81 2.72 10.67
C PRO A 102 15.42 3.72 11.78
N ASP A 103 15.64 5.01 11.56
CA ASP A 103 15.26 6.10 12.46
C ASP A 103 13.80 6.55 12.29
N GLY A 104 13.07 5.95 11.35
CA GLY A 104 11.68 6.26 11.02
C GLY A 104 11.48 7.45 10.09
N PHE A 105 12.54 8.14 9.66
CA PHE A 105 12.48 9.09 8.56
C PHE A 105 12.33 8.36 7.23
N ARG A 106 11.96 9.11 6.18
CA ARG A 106 11.64 8.56 4.87
C ARG A 106 12.42 9.27 3.77
N ILE A 107 13.08 8.50 2.90
CA ILE A 107 13.63 9.05 1.66
C ILE A 107 12.48 9.15 0.64
N PRO A 108 12.23 10.32 0.04
CA PRO A 108 11.17 10.53 -0.96
C PRO A 108 11.23 9.50 -2.09
N GLY A 109 10.10 8.82 -2.33
CA GLY A 109 9.92 7.89 -3.44
C GLY A 109 9.26 8.55 -4.67
N PRO A 110 8.91 7.74 -5.69
CA PRO A 110 8.36 8.25 -6.96
C PRO A 110 7.07 9.07 -6.83
N LEU A 111 6.27 8.85 -5.78
CA LEU A 111 5.02 9.55 -5.54
C LEU A 111 5.11 10.60 -4.41
N ALA A 112 6.31 10.99 -3.98
CA ALA A 112 6.47 11.92 -2.85
C ALA A 112 5.77 13.27 -3.06
N GLU A 113 5.64 13.70 -4.31
CA GLU A 113 4.97 14.95 -4.70
C GLU A 113 3.52 14.76 -5.19
N ASP A 114 3.02 13.52 -5.24
CA ASP A 114 1.64 13.26 -5.63
C ASP A 114 0.66 13.85 -4.61
N THR A 115 -0.40 14.50 -5.10
CA THR A 115 -1.39 15.16 -4.22
C THR A 115 -2.08 14.17 -3.27
N GLY A 116 -2.25 12.91 -3.69
CA GLY A 116 -2.77 11.83 -2.84
C GLY A 116 -1.82 11.51 -1.70
N THR A 117 -0.54 11.28 -2.00
CA THR A 117 0.52 11.05 -1.03
C THR A 117 0.59 12.20 -0.02
N ILE A 118 0.71 13.45 -0.49
CA ILE A 118 0.82 14.63 0.39
C ILE A 118 -0.38 14.71 1.32
N LYS A 119 -1.61 14.58 0.78
CA LYS A 119 -2.84 14.63 1.57
C LYS A 119 -2.89 13.52 2.63
N ALA A 120 -2.57 12.28 2.24
CA ALA A 120 -2.65 11.13 3.12
C ALA A 120 -1.60 11.19 4.24
N LEU A 121 -0.34 11.49 3.91
CA LEU A 121 0.73 11.59 4.89
C LEU A 121 0.57 12.81 5.81
N THR A 122 -0.01 13.91 5.31
CA THR A 122 -0.35 15.07 6.15
C THR A 122 -1.45 14.69 7.15
N LYS A 123 -2.51 14.03 6.69
CA LYS A 123 -3.59 13.54 7.55
C LYS A 123 -3.10 12.53 8.60
N GLY A 124 -2.14 11.68 8.23
CA GLY A 124 -1.48 10.74 9.14
C GLY A 124 -0.47 11.37 10.10
N GLY A 125 -0.19 12.68 9.99
CA GLY A 125 0.77 13.37 10.85
C GLY A 125 2.23 12.92 10.65
N VAL A 126 2.56 12.34 9.49
CA VAL A 126 3.89 11.77 9.19
C VAL A 126 4.57 12.41 7.99
N TYR A 127 3.94 13.36 7.30
CA TYR A 127 4.53 14.03 6.15
C TYR A 127 5.88 14.71 6.44
N TRP A 128 6.03 15.27 7.65
CA TRP A 128 7.27 15.91 8.10
C TRP A 128 8.46 14.94 8.21
N LYS A 129 8.22 13.63 8.20
CA LYS A 129 9.27 12.60 8.22
C LYS A 129 9.94 12.39 6.86
N LEU A 130 9.45 13.01 5.79
CA LEU A 130 10.12 12.95 4.48
C LEU A 130 11.37 13.83 4.51
N LEU A 131 12.54 13.21 4.37
CA LEU A 131 13.81 13.90 4.17
C LEU A 131 13.79 14.56 2.79
N ARG A 132 13.47 15.85 2.76
CA ARG A 132 13.75 16.64 1.58
C ARG A 132 15.25 16.89 1.56
N HIS A 133 15.95 16.30 0.61
CA HIS A 133 17.34 16.69 0.35
C HIS A 133 17.33 18.21 0.12
N GLN A 134 17.88 18.97 1.07
CA GLN A 134 18.23 20.35 0.82
C GLN A 134 19.38 20.31 -0.17
N SER A 135 19.08 20.65 -1.43
CA SER A 135 20.09 21.00 -2.42
C SER A 135 20.79 22.28 -2.01
#